data_AF-A0A959ASM5-F1
#
_entry.id   AF-A0A959ASM5-F1
#
_cell.length_a   1.000
_cell.length_b   1.000
_cell.length_c   1.000
_cell.angle_alpha   90.00
_cell.angle_beta   90.00
_cell.angle_gamma   90.00
#
_symmetry.space_group_name_H-M   'P 1'
#
loop_
_entity.id
_entity.type
_entity.pdbx_description
1 polymer ?
#
loop_
_entity_poly.entity_id
_entity_poly.type
_entity_poly.pdbx_seq_one_letter_code
_entity_poly.pdbx_strand_id
1 'polypeptide(L)'
;MGVLVLFMIAILAAGIFPLSLYLVRTIRGERPREGHTLDEEFTRPLSKDGAFEWWEAQRGPFNRSLLLAGIMAVLLYYGIIESGLGKYRFAAFEFSWWALFFQIVLYLIYMGIANLLYNAGMIVESMRKPLMAMDYRRRAYQLIFWSGMAAPFLFLLGLAFF
;
A
#
# COMPACT_ATOMS: atom_id res chain seq x y z
N MET A 1 1.20 22.23 9.89
CA MET A 1 1.31 21.85 8.46
C MET A 1 2.41 20.81 8.18
N GLY A 2 3.61 20.89 8.78
CA GLY A 2 4.74 19.99 8.43
C GLY A 2 4.47 18.49 8.59
N VAL A 3 3.82 18.06 9.69
CA VAL A 3 3.57 16.63 9.99
C VAL A 3 2.61 15.97 8.98
N LEU A 4 1.55 16.68 8.58
CA LEU A 4 0.62 16.21 7.56
C LEU A 4 1.32 16.02 6.21
N VAL A 5 2.14 17.00 5.81
CA VAL A 5 2.90 16.95 4.55
C VAL A 5 3.90 15.80 4.58
N LEU A 6 4.63 15.61 5.69
CA LEU A 6 5.53 14.46 5.88
C LEU A 6 4.80 13.12 5.84
N PHE A 7 3.62 13.02 6.45
CA PHE A 7 2.78 11.82 6.37
C PHE A 7 2.37 11.52 4.93
N MET A 8 1.89 12.52 4.19
CA MET A 8 1.53 12.36 2.78
C MET A 8 2.75 12.00 1.94
N ILE A 9 3.90 12.64 2.14
CA ILE A 9 5.15 12.29 1.46
C ILE A 9 5.57 10.85 1.77
N ALA A 10 5.47 10.42 3.03
CA ALA A 10 5.79 9.04 3.42
C ALA A 10 4.85 8.03 2.75
N ILE A 11 3.55 8.33 2.65
CA ILE A 11 2.57 7.51 1.94
C ILE A 11 2.90 7.42 0.45
N LEU A 12 3.16 8.56 -0.18
CA LEU A 12 3.49 8.62 -1.61
C LEU A 12 4.84 7.94 -1.89
N ALA A 13 5.84 8.13 -1.04
CA ALA A 13 7.14 7.48 -1.16
C ALA A 13 7.06 5.97 -0.91
N ALA A 14 6.34 5.51 0.11
CA ALA A 14 6.21 4.09 0.39
C ALA A 14 5.32 3.37 -0.63
N GLY A 15 4.25 4.01 -1.11
CA GLY A 15 3.26 3.45 -2.04
C GLY A 15 3.61 3.62 -3.52
N ILE A 16 3.82 4.87 -3.94
CA ILE A 16 3.97 5.20 -5.36
C ILE A 16 5.34 4.83 -5.87
N PHE A 17 6.41 5.02 -5.08
CA PHE A 17 7.76 4.78 -5.56
C PHE A 17 8.05 3.30 -5.90
N PRO A 18 7.73 2.31 -5.04
CA PRO A 18 7.95 0.90 -5.39
C PRO A 18 7.05 0.44 -6.53
N LEU A 19 5.79 0.89 -6.55
CA LEU A 19 4.84 0.57 -7.61
C LEU A 19 5.32 1.15 -8.95
N SER A 20 5.68 2.43 -9.01
CA SER A 20 6.19 3.07 -10.22
C SER A 20 7.49 2.45 -10.72
N LEU A 21 8.44 2.11 -9.84
CA LEU A 21 9.65 1.39 -10.22
C LEU A 21 9.34 0.01 -10.78
N TYR A 22 8.44 -0.73 -10.13
CA TYR A 22 8.01 -2.03 -10.61
C TYR A 22 7.38 -1.92 -11.99
N LEU A 23 6.45 -0.97 -12.18
CA LEU A 23 5.79 -0.70 -13.45
C LEU A 23 6.79 -0.37 -14.56
N VAL A 24 7.75 0.52 -14.29
CA VAL A 24 8.81 0.86 -15.25
C VAL A 24 9.69 -0.35 -15.58
N ARG A 25 10.01 -1.20 -14.59
CA ARG A 25 10.80 -2.43 -14.82
C ARG A 25 10.02 -3.45 -15.64
N THR A 26 8.74 -3.66 -15.37
CA THR A 26 7.90 -4.54 -16.19
C THR A 26 7.81 -4.04 -17.62
N ILE A 27 7.73 -2.71 -17.84
CA ILE A 27 7.76 -2.12 -19.19
C ILE A 27 9.08 -2.38 -19.91
N ARG A 28 10.22 -2.35 -19.21
CA ARG A 28 11.56 -2.55 -19.81
C ARG A 28 11.98 -4.01 -19.93
N GLY A 29 11.36 -4.91 -19.17
CA GLY A 29 11.76 -6.30 -19.00
C GLY A 29 11.14 -7.29 -20.00
N GLU A 30 10.17 -6.86 -20.81
CA GLU A 30 9.60 -7.68 -21.89
C GLU A 30 10.57 -7.74 -23.08
N ARG A 31 11.69 -8.47 -22.94
CA ARG A 31 12.31 -9.12 -24.10
C ARG A 31 11.81 -10.56 -24.13
N PRO A 32 11.33 -11.06 -25.28
CA PRO A 32 10.84 -12.43 -25.38
C PRO A 32 11.99 -13.38 -25.07
N ARG A 33 11.84 -14.20 -24.04
CA ARG A 33 12.72 -15.33 -23.79
C ARG A 33 12.20 -16.45 -24.68
N GLU A 34 12.85 -16.64 -25.82
CA GLU A 34 12.58 -17.77 -26.71
C GLU A 34 12.77 -19.08 -25.93
N GLY A 35 11.76 -19.95 -26.01
CA GLY A 35 11.84 -21.34 -25.60
C GLY A 35 11.33 -21.65 -24.20
N HIS A 36 10.02 -21.83 -24.06
CA HIS A 36 9.49 -23.00 -23.34
C HIS A 36 8.04 -23.26 -23.73
N THR A 37 7.81 -24.36 -24.44
CA THR A 37 6.51 -24.94 -24.76
C THR A 37 5.98 -25.71 -23.56
N LEU A 38 5.61 -25.02 -22.49
CA LEU A 38 4.85 -25.62 -21.39
C LEU A 38 3.69 -24.70 -21.02
N ASP A 39 2.51 -25.32 -21.03
CA ASP A 39 1.26 -24.88 -20.39
C ASP A 39 0.32 -24.00 -21.24
N GLU A 40 -0.26 -24.62 -22.28
CA GLU A 40 -1.47 -24.13 -22.96
C GLU A 40 -2.66 -23.88 -21.99
N GLU A 41 -2.60 -24.44 -20.79
CA GLU A 41 -3.57 -24.22 -19.70
C GLU A 41 -3.34 -22.89 -18.94
N PHE A 42 -2.11 -22.37 -18.92
CA PHE A 42 -1.76 -21.06 -18.34
C PHE A 42 -1.98 -19.89 -19.31
N THR A 43 -2.16 -20.18 -20.60
CA THR A 43 -2.36 -19.18 -21.67
C THR A 43 -3.82 -19.02 -22.09
N ARG A 44 -4.80 -19.34 -21.22
CA ARG A 44 -6.10 -18.71 -21.42
C ARG A 44 -5.89 -17.21 -21.18
N PRO A 45 -6.13 -16.33 -22.16
CA PRO A 45 -6.33 -14.92 -21.82
C PRO A 45 -7.53 -14.94 -20.88
N LEU A 46 -7.28 -14.83 -19.57
CA LEU A 46 -8.34 -14.57 -18.60
C LEU A 46 -9.06 -13.38 -19.20
N SER A 47 -10.32 -13.60 -19.59
CA SER A 47 -11.16 -12.55 -20.15
C SER A 47 -11.07 -11.34 -19.23
N LYS A 48 -11.44 -10.14 -19.70
CA LYS A 48 -11.49 -8.96 -18.83
C LYS A 48 -12.17 -9.26 -17.48
N ASP A 49 -13.13 -10.17 -17.49
CA ASP A 49 -13.85 -10.70 -16.34
C ASP A 49 -12.92 -11.40 -15.33
N GLY A 50 -12.01 -12.26 -15.78
CA GLY A 50 -11.06 -12.97 -14.91
C GLY A 50 -9.93 -12.09 -14.32
N ALA A 51 -9.62 -10.94 -14.92
CA ALA A 51 -8.77 -9.92 -14.30
C ALA A 51 -9.52 -9.19 -13.19
N PHE A 52 -10.72 -8.70 -13.53
CA PHE A 52 -11.56 -7.97 -12.61
C PHE A 52 -11.91 -8.79 -11.38
N GLU A 53 -12.37 -10.04 -11.55
CA GLU A 53 -12.71 -10.96 -10.46
C GLU A 53 -11.54 -11.19 -9.50
N TRP A 54 -10.33 -11.35 -10.03
CA TRP A 54 -9.15 -11.56 -9.20
C TRP A 54 -8.85 -10.34 -8.32
N TRP A 55 -8.83 -9.14 -8.91
CA TRP A 55 -8.61 -7.91 -8.16
C TRP A 55 -9.77 -7.60 -7.22
N GLU A 56 -11.01 -7.95 -7.55
CA GLU A 56 -12.14 -7.74 -6.63
C GLU A 56 -12.04 -8.68 -5.43
N ALA A 57 -11.69 -9.95 -5.64
CA ALA A 57 -11.52 -10.94 -4.58
C ALA A 57 -10.44 -10.53 -3.55
N GLN A 58 -9.39 -9.82 -3.99
CA GLN A 58 -8.30 -9.37 -3.13
C GLN A 58 -8.58 -8.03 -2.41
N ARG A 59 -9.59 -7.25 -2.84
CA ARG A 59 -9.90 -5.93 -2.28
C ARG A 59 -10.39 -6.01 -0.82
N GLY A 60 -11.25 -6.98 -0.53
CA GLY A 60 -11.76 -7.20 0.83
C GLY A 60 -10.64 -7.48 1.85
N PRO A 61 -9.79 -8.51 1.62
CA PRO A 61 -8.62 -8.78 2.45
C PRO A 61 -7.68 -7.57 2.60
N PHE A 62 -7.42 -6.83 1.52
CA PHE A 62 -6.59 -5.63 1.54
C PHE A 62 -7.15 -4.54 2.46
N ASN A 63 -8.43 -4.18 2.31
CA ASN A 63 -9.07 -3.13 3.12
C ASN A 63 -9.18 -3.52 4.60
N ARG A 64 -9.45 -4.79 4.92
CA ARG A 64 -9.43 -5.29 6.31
C ARG A 64 -8.04 -5.21 6.92
N SER A 65 -7.01 -5.54 6.14
CA SER A 65 -5.62 -5.47 6.60
C SER A 65 -5.20 -4.03 6.85
N LEU A 66 -5.55 -3.09 5.95
CA LEU A 66 -5.34 -1.67 6.17
C LEU A 66 -6.01 -1.21 7.47
N LEU A 67 -7.30 -1.48 7.64
CA LEU A 67 -8.01 -1.10 8.87
C LEU A 67 -7.29 -1.63 10.13
N LEU A 68 -6.86 -2.89 10.11
CA LEU A 68 -6.10 -3.48 11.22
C LEU A 68 -4.75 -2.79 11.42
N ALA A 69 -4.02 -2.45 10.36
CA ALA A 69 -2.77 -1.70 10.45
C ALA A 69 -2.97 -0.33 11.10
N GLY A 70 -4.06 0.38 10.76
CA GLY A 70 -4.42 1.64 11.38
C GLY A 70 -4.65 1.52 12.88
N ILE A 71 -5.45 0.53 13.29
CA ILE A 71 -5.70 0.23 14.71
C ILE A 71 -4.38 -0.07 15.43
N MET A 72 -3.57 -0.96 14.87
CA MET A 72 -2.27 -1.34 15.47
C MET A 72 -1.30 -0.16 15.55
N ALA A 73 -1.28 0.73 14.56
CA ALA A 73 -0.47 1.93 14.59
C ALA A 73 -0.91 2.89 15.70
N VAL A 74 -2.22 3.09 15.89
CA VAL A 74 -2.74 3.91 16.99
C VAL A 74 -2.36 3.31 18.35
N LEU A 75 -2.51 1.99 18.53
CA LEU A 75 -2.10 1.32 19.77
C LEU A 75 -0.59 1.45 20.03
N LEU A 76 0.24 1.29 18.99
CA LEU A 76 1.68 1.44 19.09
C LEU A 76 2.08 2.89 19.45
N TYR A 77 1.43 3.88 18.85
CA TYR A 77 1.64 5.29 19.16
C TYR A 77 1.39 5.57 20.66
N TYR A 78 0.26 5.12 21.20
CA TYR A 78 -0.02 5.28 22.63
C TYR A 78 0.94 4.50 23.51
N GLY A 79 1.31 3.27 23.13
CA GLY A 79 2.32 2.49 23.85
C GLY A 79 3.69 3.19 23.93
N ILE A 80 4.12 3.87 22.87
CA ILE A 80 5.36 4.67 22.86
C ILE A 80 5.28 5.85 23.83
N ILE A 81 4.13 6.53 23.90
CA ILE A 81 3.92 7.65 24.83
C ILE A 81 3.93 7.16 26.29
N GLU A 82 3.13 6.14 26.60
CA GLU A 82 3.00 5.58 27.95
C GLU A 82 4.30 4.99 28.48
N SER A 83 5.07 4.30 27.63
CA SER A 83 6.38 3.73 28.02
C SER A 83 7.44 4.77 28.37
N GLY A 84 7.18 6.06 28.09
CA GLY A 84 8.11 7.15 28.35
C GLY A 84 9.32 7.18 27.41
N LEU A 85 9.38 6.28 26.41
CA LEU A 85 10.38 6.28 25.33
C LEU A 85 10.32 7.58 24.49
N GLY A 86 9.22 8.34 24.60
CA GLY A 86 8.98 9.60 23.92
C GLY A 86 9.08 10.88 24.77
N LYS A 87 9.50 10.81 26.04
CA LYS A 87 9.36 11.89 27.05
C LYS A 87 9.88 13.29 26.67
N TYR A 88 10.76 13.42 25.66
CA TYR A 88 11.27 14.73 25.20
C TYR A 88 10.70 15.21 23.86
N ARG A 89 10.12 14.32 23.05
CA ARG A 89 9.63 14.62 21.69
C ARG A 89 8.11 14.58 21.57
N PHE A 90 7.47 13.74 22.37
CA PHE A 90 6.02 13.61 22.46
C PHE A 90 5.44 14.40 23.63
N ALA A 91 6.26 15.09 24.43
CA ALA A 91 5.82 15.90 25.57
C ALA A 91 4.81 17.00 25.21
N ALA A 92 4.78 17.42 23.93
CA ALA A 92 3.80 18.39 23.43
C ALA A 92 2.45 17.75 23.02
N PHE A 93 2.35 16.42 22.99
CA PHE A 93 1.15 15.71 22.60
C PHE A 93 0.39 15.27 23.85
N GLU A 94 -0.42 16.18 24.39
CA GLU A 94 -1.50 15.80 25.30
C GLU A 94 -2.54 14.99 24.52
N PHE A 95 -2.99 13.88 25.11
CA PHE A 95 -4.11 13.13 24.55
C PHE A 95 -5.35 14.02 24.52
N SER A 96 -5.86 14.29 23.31
CA SER A 96 -7.06 15.06 23.07
C SER A 96 -8.01 14.26 22.19
N TRP A 97 -9.28 14.17 22.59
CA TRP A 97 -10.32 13.55 21.78
C TRP A 97 -10.42 14.16 20.38
N TRP A 98 -10.12 15.45 20.24
CA TRP A 98 -10.05 16.12 18.94
C TRP A 98 -8.87 15.62 18.11
N ALA A 99 -7.70 15.45 18.72
CA ALA A 99 -6.52 14.91 18.03
C ALA A 99 -6.78 13.48 17.54
N LEU A 100 -7.40 12.64 18.37
CA LEU A 100 -7.80 11.29 17.98
C LEU A 100 -8.80 11.31 16.81
N PHE A 101 -9.82 12.17 16.87
CA PHE A 101 -10.79 12.33 15.79
C PHE A 101 -10.12 12.72 14.47
N PHE A 102 -9.25 13.75 14.48
CA PHE A 102 -8.51 14.15 13.29
C PHE A 102 -7.61 13.03 12.76
N GLN A 103 -6.96 12.27 13.65
CA GLN A 103 -6.13 11.13 13.26
C GLN A 103 -6.95 10.07 12.53
N ILE A 104 -8.16 9.76 13.01
CA ILE A 104 -9.08 8.83 12.34
C ILE A 104 -9.47 9.35 10.96
N VAL A 105 -9.83 10.62 10.84
CA VAL A 105 -10.19 11.24 9.54
C VAL A 105 -9.01 11.19 8.56
N LEU A 106 -7.81 11.53 9.01
CA LEU A 106 -6.60 11.44 8.18
C LEU A 106 -6.30 10.01 7.75
N TYR A 107 -6.52 9.04 8.64
CA TYR A 107 -6.35 7.64 8.31
C TYR A 107 -7.35 7.15 7.26
N LEU A 108 -8.61 7.60 7.32
CA LEU A 108 -9.61 7.30 6.30
C LEU A 108 -9.24 7.89 4.92
N ILE A 109 -8.72 9.12 4.89
CA ILE A 109 -8.18 9.72 3.66
C ILE A 109 -7.05 8.86 3.10
N TYR A 110 -6.12 8.43 3.97
CA TYR A 110 -5.04 7.53 3.60
C TYR A 110 -5.56 6.19 3.03
N MET A 111 -6.57 5.57 3.65
CA MET A 111 -7.19 4.35 3.11
C MET A 111 -7.80 4.59 1.73
N GLY A 112 -8.41 5.77 1.51
CA GLY A 112 -8.90 6.18 0.20
C GLY A 112 -7.78 6.22 -0.85
N ILE A 113 -6.65 6.86 -0.52
CA ILE A 113 -5.47 6.90 -1.39
C ILE A 113 -4.93 5.51 -1.68
N ALA A 114 -4.83 4.64 -0.66
CA ALA A 114 -4.38 3.27 -0.83
C ALA A 114 -5.30 2.47 -1.78
N ASN A 115 -6.62 2.70 -1.71
CA ASN A 115 -7.57 2.11 -2.66
C ASN A 115 -7.42 2.68 -4.09
N LEU A 116 -7.05 3.95 -4.25
CA LEU A 116 -6.73 4.51 -5.58
C LEU A 116 -5.49 3.84 -6.17
N LEU A 117 -4.44 3.64 -5.37
CA LEU A 117 -3.23 2.92 -5.80
C LEU A 117 -3.52 1.45 -6.14
N TYR A 118 -4.40 0.82 -5.38
CA TYR A 118 -4.91 -0.51 -5.68
C TYR A 118 -5.55 -0.59 -7.07
N ASN A 119 -6.44 0.35 -7.37
CA ASN A 119 -7.10 0.42 -8.68
C ASN A 119 -6.11 0.72 -9.82
N ALA A 120 -5.02 1.46 -9.55
CA ALA A 120 -3.97 1.68 -10.54
C ALA A 120 -3.33 0.36 -11.01
N GLY A 121 -3.14 -0.61 -10.11
CA GLY A 121 -2.62 -1.94 -10.47
C GLY A 121 -3.49 -2.66 -11.51
N MET A 122 -4.81 -2.64 -11.31
CA MET A 122 -5.80 -3.18 -12.24
C MET A 122 -5.81 -2.42 -13.58
N ILE A 123 -5.81 -1.09 -13.53
CA ILE A 123 -5.82 -0.24 -14.73
C ILE A 123 -4.59 -0.53 -15.60
N VAL A 124 -3.40 -0.60 -15.00
CA VAL A 124 -2.17 -0.92 -15.74
C VAL A 124 -2.27 -2.30 -16.38
N GLU A 125 -2.78 -3.32 -15.67
CA GLU A 125 -2.95 -4.65 -16.27
C GLU A 125 -3.84 -4.59 -17.52
N SER A 126 -4.96 -3.89 -17.43
CA SER A 126 -5.91 -3.76 -18.56
C SER A 126 -5.31 -3.04 -19.77
N MET A 127 -4.40 -2.08 -19.54
CA MET A 127 -3.73 -1.31 -20.58
C MET A 127 -2.58 -2.08 -21.22
N ARG A 128 -1.80 -2.82 -20.41
CA ARG A 128 -0.56 -3.48 -20.85
C ARG A 128 -0.75 -4.92 -21.29
N LYS A 129 -1.76 -5.63 -20.76
CA LYS A 129 -2.01 -7.06 -21.03
C LYS A 129 -0.74 -7.91 -20.89
N PRO A 130 -0.13 -7.95 -19.69
CA PRO A 130 1.13 -8.65 -19.47
C PRO A 130 1.04 -10.11 -19.90
N LEU A 131 2.10 -10.61 -20.57
CA LEU A 131 2.21 -11.98 -21.07
C LEU A 131 2.01 -13.02 -19.94
N MET A 132 2.51 -12.73 -18.74
CA MET A 132 2.33 -13.54 -17.53
C MET A 132 1.42 -12.82 -16.53
N ALA A 133 0.11 -12.78 -16.82
CA ALA A 133 -0.86 -11.98 -16.07
C ALA A 133 -0.95 -12.33 -14.58
N MET A 134 -0.93 -13.62 -14.23
CA MET A 134 -1.02 -14.06 -12.83
C MET A 134 0.20 -13.63 -12.01
N ASP A 135 1.41 -13.73 -12.58
CA ASP A 135 2.64 -13.30 -11.91
C ASP A 135 2.67 -11.79 -11.72
N TYR A 136 2.22 -11.03 -12.72
CA TYR A 136 2.05 -9.59 -12.60
C TYR A 136 1.11 -9.24 -11.44
N ARG A 137 -0.10 -9.84 -11.41
CA ARG A 137 -1.13 -9.60 -10.39
C ARG A 137 -0.60 -9.83 -8.99
N ARG A 138 0.02 -10.99 -8.74
CA ARG A 138 0.58 -11.34 -7.43
C ARG A 138 1.63 -10.33 -6.96
N ARG A 139 2.58 -9.98 -7.83
CA ARG A 139 3.66 -9.04 -7.48
C ARG A 139 3.14 -7.62 -7.27
N ALA A 140 2.28 -7.14 -8.16
CA ALA A 140 1.68 -5.81 -8.06
C ALA A 140 0.85 -5.70 -6.77
N TYR A 141 0.02 -6.71 -6.48
CA TYR A 141 -0.75 -6.78 -5.23
C TYR A 141 0.15 -6.79 -4.01
N GLN A 142 1.18 -7.64 -3.97
CA GLN A 142 2.11 -7.69 -2.83
C GLN A 142 2.79 -6.35 -2.59
N LEU A 143 3.24 -5.67 -3.65
CA LEU A 143 3.84 -4.34 -3.52
C LEU A 143 2.84 -3.35 -2.93
N ILE A 144 1.64 -3.25 -3.51
CA ILE A 144 0.59 -2.34 -3.02
C ILE A 144 0.21 -2.67 -1.57
N PHE A 145 0.03 -3.95 -1.26
CA PHE A 145 -0.32 -4.45 0.05
C PHE A 145 0.74 -4.06 1.09
N TRP A 146 1.99 -4.45 0.89
CA TRP A 146 3.07 -4.20 1.86
C TRP A 146 3.38 -2.72 1.99
N SER A 147 3.37 -1.97 0.88
CA SER A 147 3.54 -0.52 0.92
C SER A 147 2.43 0.18 1.70
N GLY A 148 1.18 -0.23 1.49
CA GLY A 148 0.05 0.23 2.30
C GLY A 148 0.30 -0.10 3.77
N MET A 149 0.41 -1.37 4.10
CA MET A 149 0.55 -1.84 5.49
C MET A 149 1.72 -1.19 6.24
N ALA A 150 2.87 -0.96 5.58
CA ALA A 150 4.05 -0.39 6.22
C ALA A 150 3.93 1.13 6.48
N ALA A 151 3.22 1.87 5.64
CA ALA A 151 3.15 3.33 5.71
C ALA A 151 2.78 3.92 7.09
N PRO A 152 1.73 3.45 7.80
CA PRO A 152 1.39 4.01 9.12
C PRO A 152 2.50 3.77 10.16
N PHE A 153 3.20 2.63 10.10
CA PHE A 153 4.31 2.35 11.02
C PHE A 153 5.56 3.15 10.68
N LEU A 154 5.87 3.31 9.40
CA LEU A 154 6.98 4.15 8.95
C LEU A 154 6.78 5.61 9.35
N PHE A 155 5.53 6.10 9.32
CA PHE A 155 5.22 7.43 9.85
C PHE A 155 5.50 7.53 11.35
N LEU A 156 5.09 6.55 12.14
CA LEU A 156 5.38 6.52 13.58
C LEU A 156 6.87 6.45 13.88
N LEU A 157 7.62 5.63 13.14
CA LEU A 157 9.08 5.57 13.23
C LEU A 157 9.69 6.92 12.86
N GLY A 158 9.25 7.53 11.76
CA GLY A 158 9.68 8.87 11.35
C GLY A 158 9.50 9.89 12.47
N LEU A 159 8.34 9.90 13.12
CA LEU A 159 8.01 10.82 14.20
C LEU A 159 8.80 10.52 15.49
N ALA A 160 9.17 9.26 15.73
CA ALA A 160 10.03 8.88 16.85
C ALA A 160 11.49 9.33 16.64
N PHE A 161 12.02 9.19 15.42
CA PHE A 161 13.45 9.37 15.13
C PHE A 161 13.83 10.73 14.53
N PHE A 162 12.93 11.46 13.87
CA PHE A 162 13.20 12.78 13.28
C PHE A 162 12.45 13.90 13.98
#